data_AF-A0AAW2HUM3-F1
#
_entry.id   AF-A0AAW2HUM3-F1
#
_cell.length_a   1.000
_cell.length_b   1.000
_cell.length_c   1.000
_cell.angle_alpha   90.00
_cell.angle_beta   90.00
_cell.angle_gamma   90.00
#
_symmetry.space_group_name_H-M   'P 1'
#
loop_
_entity.id
_entity.type
_entity.pdbx_description
1 polymer ?
#
loop_
_entity_poly.entity_id
_entity_poly.type
_entity_poly.pdbx_seq_one_letter_code
_entity_poly.pdbx_strand_id
1 'polypeptide(L)'
;MQLCITVLLFYVIGLLATFSAAAKLRSNLTDIKTKLPEGLTIESLQVGSSNSRKSKATKSPPVATTTTTTSGPFVEKTDEIIYRLNGNNGAACILISTDGVVDFDYETNIGEIRDKPLYLPEVYEATGNCDKPDEAYINVSWEGFNWIVYFSKTPGGEHWYVSKMEMILDTAAAAKVFEHIKRPPKEYKFSTPTDRSTMLFPTPVGKAYRCEDEITIDLKDQDIIAKLSLRKLKMQPFIFKKDGFGPEFVCTPGGAKSYRDETAPIAVGSTLAIVTLLTVTGYGVYRYMKVKKVQYDTME
;
A
#
# COMPACT_ATOMS: atom_id res chain seq x y z
N MET A 1 -1.00 32.28 43.78
CA MET A 1 -1.62 32.37 42.44
C MET A 1 -0.64 32.88 41.38
N GLN A 2 0.08 33.98 41.61
CA GLN A 2 1.11 34.52 40.69
C GLN A 2 2.17 33.49 40.26
N LEU A 3 2.70 32.67 41.20
CA LEU A 3 3.73 31.68 40.91
C LEU A 3 3.26 30.50 40.04
N CYS A 4 1.96 30.15 40.11
CA CYS A 4 1.41 29.04 39.35
C CYS A 4 1.14 29.47 37.90
N ILE A 5 0.74 30.73 37.71
CA ILE A 5 0.53 31.34 36.39
C ILE A 5 1.86 31.56 35.68
N THR A 6 2.93 31.98 36.39
CA THR A 6 4.25 32.12 35.77
C THR A 6 4.84 30.76 35.39
N VAL A 7 4.72 29.72 36.22
CA VAL A 7 5.19 28.37 35.84
C VAL A 7 4.39 27.80 34.66
N LEU A 8 3.07 28.01 34.60
CA LEU A 8 2.27 27.63 33.42
C LEU A 8 2.64 28.44 32.18
N LEU A 9 2.89 29.75 32.30
CA LEU A 9 3.35 30.57 31.16
C LEU A 9 4.73 30.12 30.68
N PHE A 10 5.68 29.85 31.58
CA PHE A 10 7.01 29.36 31.20
C PHE A 10 6.95 27.97 30.57
N TYR A 11 6.05 27.09 31.01
CA TYR A 11 5.88 25.75 30.44
C TYR A 11 5.16 25.79 29.08
N VAL A 12 4.15 26.65 28.92
CA VAL A 12 3.45 26.88 27.64
C VAL A 12 4.37 27.58 26.64
N ILE A 13 5.19 28.54 27.07
CA ILE A 13 6.22 29.18 26.22
C ILE A 13 7.32 28.16 25.88
N GLY A 14 7.69 27.27 26.80
CA GLY A 14 8.61 26.15 26.54
C GLY A 14 8.07 25.17 25.50
N LEU A 15 6.80 24.77 25.62
CA LEU A 15 6.11 23.93 24.63
C LEU A 15 5.99 24.63 23.27
N LEU A 16 5.60 25.92 23.24
CA LEU A 16 5.58 26.73 22.02
C LEU A 16 6.97 26.90 21.39
N ALA A 17 8.03 27.00 22.20
CA ALA A 17 9.41 27.07 21.72
C ALA A 17 9.87 25.72 21.14
N THR A 18 9.48 24.59 21.73
CA THR A 18 9.77 23.25 21.16
C THR A 18 8.97 22.98 19.87
N PHE A 19 7.71 23.43 19.79
CA PHE A 19 6.92 23.36 18.56
C PHE A 19 7.45 24.32 17.48
N SER A 20 7.90 25.52 17.85
CA SER A 20 8.54 26.46 16.93
C SER A 20 9.90 25.97 16.45
N ALA A 21 10.69 25.31 17.31
CA ALA A 21 11.94 24.67 16.92
C ALA A 21 11.70 23.47 15.98
N ALA A 22 10.67 22.65 16.23
CA ALA A 22 10.28 21.55 15.34
C ALA A 22 9.71 22.06 14.00
N ALA A 23 8.93 23.13 14.00
CA ALA A 23 8.43 23.79 12.79
C ALA A 23 9.55 24.48 11.99
N LYS A 24 10.54 25.06 12.67
CA LYS A 24 11.69 25.73 12.05
C LYS A 24 12.77 24.75 11.57
N LEU A 25 12.86 23.55 12.14
CA LEU A 25 13.61 22.43 11.55
C LEU A 25 12.94 21.96 10.25
N ARG A 26 11.60 21.88 10.24
CA ARG A 26 10.82 21.48 9.07
C ARG A 26 10.88 22.50 7.92
N SER A 27 10.94 23.80 8.22
CA SER A 27 11.08 24.86 7.19
C SER A 27 12.51 24.99 6.65
N ASN A 28 13.55 24.79 7.47
CA ASN A 28 14.95 24.79 7.00
C ASN A 28 15.28 23.56 6.14
N LEU A 29 14.66 22.40 6.40
CA LEU A 29 14.82 21.21 5.55
C LEU A 29 14.13 21.36 4.18
N THR A 30 13.07 22.17 4.07
CA THR A 30 12.45 22.48 2.78
C THR A 30 13.23 23.54 1.97
N ASP A 31 13.95 24.44 2.63
CA ASP A 31 14.71 25.52 1.96
C ASP A 31 16.09 25.05 1.43
N ILE A 32 16.67 23.99 2.02
CA ILE A 32 17.92 23.37 1.54
C ILE A 32 17.72 22.62 0.21
N LYS A 33 16.49 22.21 -0.15
CA LYS A 33 16.22 21.52 -1.43
C LYS A 33 16.09 22.46 -2.63
N THR A 34 16.09 23.77 -2.43
CA THR A 34 15.82 24.77 -3.47
C THR A 34 16.96 25.73 -3.80
N LYS A 35 18.16 25.57 -3.23
CA LYS A 35 19.34 26.36 -3.62
C LYS A 35 20.65 25.56 -3.59
N LEU A 36 21.08 25.07 -4.76
CA LEU A 36 22.45 25.20 -5.30
C LEU A 36 22.49 24.57 -6.72
N PRO A 37 23.44 24.95 -7.59
CA PRO A 37 23.16 25.38 -8.95
C PRO A 37 23.69 24.39 -9.97
N GLU A 38 23.33 24.63 -11.22
CA GLU A 38 23.90 23.98 -12.39
C GLU A 38 25.43 24.12 -12.46
N GLY A 39 26.07 23.02 -12.86
CA GLY A 39 27.34 23.02 -13.58
C GLY A 39 28.57 22.65 -12.76
N LEU A 40 29.11 21.45 -12.99
CA LEU A 40 30.57 21.26 -13.03
C LEU A 40 30.94 20.08 -13.94
N THR A 41 31.51 20.45 -15.09
CA THR A 41 32.30 19.64 -16.01
C THR A 41 33.54 19.05 -15.33
N ILE A 42 33.92 17.81 -15.67
CA ILE A 42 35.32 17.36 -15.65
C ILE A 42 35.60 16.52 -16.90
N GLU A 43 36.65 16.94 -17.61
CA GLU A 43 37.33 16.27 -18.71
C GLU A 43 38.01 14.95 -18.30
N SER A 44 38.33 14.17 -19.33
CA SER A 44 39.39 13.17 -19.41
C SER A 44 39.08 11.75 -18.89
N LEU A 45 38.80 10.85 -19.85
CA LEU A 45 39.67 9.70 -20.13
C LEU A 45 39.30 9.15 -21.52
N GLN A 46 40.12 9.51 -22.52
CA GLN A 46 40.10 8.88 -23.83
C GLN A 46 40.72 7.48 -23.73
N VAL A 47 39.96 6.46 -24.15
CA VAL A 47 40.53 5.26 -24.78
C VAL A 47 40.15 5.35 -26.25
N GLY A 48 41.14 5.58 -27.10
CA GLY A 48 40.95 5.57 -28.54
C GLY A 48 40.76 4.15 -29.06
N SER A 49 39.94 4.01 -30.10
CA SER A 49 40.37 3.40 -31.37
C SER A 49 39.22 3.34 -32.37
N SER A 50 39.59 3.64 -33.62
CA SER A 50 39.04 3.10 -34.86
C SER A 50 37.82 3.77 -35.50
N ASN A 51 38.01 3.97 -36.80
CA ASN A 51 37.30 4.81 -37.74
C ASN A 51 36.55 3.92 -38.76
N SER A 52 35.53 4.50 -39.41
CA SER A 52 35.02 4.14 -40.75
C SER A 52 34.10 2.90 -40.92
N ARG A 53 32.84 3.12 -41.37
CA ARG A 53 32.38 2.98 -42.78
C ARG A 53 30.86 3.15 -42.94
N LYS A 54 30.47 3.74 -44.07
CA LYS A 54 29.12 3.98 -44.61
C LYS A 54 28.37 2.69 -45.00
N SER A 55 27.03 2.68 -44.86
CA SER A 55 26.03 2.13 -45.80
C SER A 55 24.60 2.40 -45.27
N LYS A 56 23.80 3.31 -45.85
CA LYS A 56 22.78 3.19 -46.94
C LYS A 56 21.59 2.24 -46.68
N ALA A 57 20.45 2.87 -46.33
CA ALA A 57 19.02 2.62 -46.65
C ALA A 57 18.37 1.22 -46.61
N THR A 58 17.19 1.12 -45.95
CA THR A 58 15.86 0.71 -46.53
C THR A 58 14.73 0.85 -45.48
N LYS A 59 13.50 1.17 -45.93
CA LYS A 59 12.28 1.50 -45.16
C LYS A 59 11.34 0.27 -44.93
N SER A 60 10.53 0.35 -43.84
CA SER A 60 9.15 -0.20 -43.62
C SER A 60 8.97 -1.67 -43.14
N PRO A 61 7.89 -2.07 -42.40
CA PRO A 61 7.06 -1.42 -41.35
C PRO A 61 6.95 -2.28 -40.03
N PRO A 62 6.20 -1.88 -38.97
CA PRO A 62 6.33 -2.45 -37.62
C PRO A 62 5.41 -3.65 -37.36
N VAL A 63 5.94 -4.68 -36.69
CA VAL A 63 5.17 -5.84 -36.21
C VAL A 63 5.09 -5.78 -34.69
N ALA A 64 3.88 -5.58 -34.17
CA ALA A 64 3.56 -5.70 -32.76
C ALA A 64 3.78 -7.15 -32.31
N THR A 65 4.62 -7.37 -31.30
CA THR A 65 4.85 -8.70 -30.72
C THR A 65 4.17 -8.76 -29.36
N THR A 66 3.02 -9.42 -29.32
CA THR A 66 2.37 -9.89 -28.10
C THR A 66 3.12 -11.13 -27.62
N THR A 67 3.66 -11.10 -26.41
CA THR A 67 4.37 -12.23 -25.80
C THR A 67 3.36 -13.08 -25.02
N THR A 68 2.95 -14.20 -25.59
CA THR A 68 2.19 -15.25 -24.88
C THR A 68 3.16 -16.37 -24.51
N THR A 69 3.27 -16.72 -23.22
CA THR A 69 4.07 -17.86 -22.78
C THR A 69 3.22 -18.76 -21.90
N THR A 70 2.94 -19.97 -22.37
CA THR A 70 2.36 -21.06 -21.58
C THR A 70 3.49 -21.80 -20.87
N SER A 71 3.48 -21.82 -19.54
CA SER A 71 4.34 -22.71 -18.75
C SER A 71 3.53 -23.29 -17.60
N GLY A 72 3.25 -24.59 -17.68
CA GLY A 72 2.69 -25.38 -16.57
C GLY A 72 3.69 -25.53 -15.41
N PRO A 73 3.21 -25.96 -14.22
CA PRO A 73 3.94 -25.78 -12.98
C PRO A 73 5.08 -26.78 -12.79
N PHE A 74 6.26 -26.27 -12.45
CA PHE A 74 7.30 -27.02 -11.75
C PHE A 74 6.91 -27.06 -10.27
N VAL A 75 6.53 -28.24 -9.78
CA VAL A 75 6.17 -28.49 -8.38
C VAL A 75 7.45 -28.77 -7.59
N GLU A 76 8.00 -27.74 -6.96
CA GLU A 76 8.86 -27.91 -5.79
C GLU A 76 7.96 -27.96 -4.55
N LYS A 77 8.18 -28.96 -3.70
CA LYS A 77 7.27 -29.43 -2.66
C LYS A 77 7.14 -28.43 -1.51
N THR A 78 6.23 -27.49 -1.68
CA THR A 78 5.59 -26.65 -0.66
C THR A 78 4.13 -26.52 -1.08
N ASP A 79 3.18 -26.75 -0.17
CA ASP A 79 1.72 -26.66 -0.43
C ASP A 79 1.24 -25.21 -0.69
N GLU A 80 2.10 -24.34 -1.21
CA GLU A 80 1.87 -22.92 -1.41
C GLU A 80 1.91 -22.60 -2.91
N ILE A 81 0.77 -22.15 -3.45
CA ILE A 81 0.65 -21.77 -4.86
C ILE A 81 1.37 -20.43 -5.05
N ILE A 82 2.24 -20.34 -6.06
CA ILE A 82 3.00 -19.13 -6.38
C ILE A 82 2.65 -18.66 -7.78
N TYR A 83 1.85 -17.61 -7.87
CA TYR A 83 1.59 -16.88 -9.11
C TYR A 83 2.87 -16.13 -9.54
N ARG A 84 3.42 -16.55 -10.68
CA ARG A 84 4.70 -16.06 -11.21
C ARG A 84 4.51 -15.40 -12.57
N LEU A 85 5.05 -14.18 -12.70
CA LEU A 85 5.27 -13.52 -13.99
C LEU A 85 6.77 -13.38 -14.24
N ASN A 86 7.23 -13.90 -15.38
CA ASN A 86 8.62 -13.76 -15.81
C ASN A 86 8.80 -12.49 -16.65
N GLY A 87 9.92 -11.80 -16.48
CA GLY A 87 10.33 -10.70 -17.35
C GLY A 87 10.99 -11.20 -18.64
N ASN A 88 11.33 -10.26 -19.52
CA ASN A 88 11.89 -10.55 -20.86
C ASN A 88 13.27 -11.22 -20.80
N ASN A 89 13.95 -11.12 -19.66
CA ASN A 89 15.23 -11.77 -19.38
C ASN A 89 15.08 -13.20 -18.83
N GLY A 90 13.85 -13.72 -18.71
CA GLY A 90 13.55 -15.03 -18.15
C GLY A 90 13.54 -15.10 -16.61
N ALA A 91 13.98 -14.05 -15.92
CA ALA A 91 13.92 -13.97 -14.46
C ALA A 91 12.48 -13.67 -13.99
N ALA A 92 12.12 -14.10 -12.78
CA ALA A 92 10.88 -13.65 -12.14
C ALA A 92 10.87 -12.12 -12.05
N CYS A 93 9.76 -11.49 -12.43
CA CYS A 93 9.50 -10.08 -12.22
C CYS A 93 8.51 -9.85 -11.07
N ILE A 94 7.42 -10.61 -11.05
CA ILE A 94 6.37 -10.54 -10.02
C ILE A 94 6.16 -11.94 -9.47
N LEU A 95 6.15 -12.06 -8.14
CA LEU A 95 5.77 -13.25 -7.41
C LEU A 95 4.68 -12.91 -6.42
N ILE A 96 3.61 -13.69 -6.42
CA ILE A 96 2.52 -13.59 -5.44
C ILE A 96 2.23 -15.00 -4.96
N SER A 97 2.19 -15.19 -3.65
CA SER A 97 1.75 -16.42 -3.01
C SER A 97 0.71 -16.04 -1.98
N THR A 98 -0.46 -16.67 -2.05
CA THR A 98 -1.59 -16.36 -1.19
C THR A 98 -2.61 -17.49 -1.29
N ASP A 99 -3.31 -17.73 -0.20
CA ASP A 99 -4.57 -18.46 -0.19
C ASP A 99 -5.69 -17.43 -0.23
N GLY A 100 -6.35 -17.28 -1.39
CA GLY A 100 -7.31 -16.22 -1.63
C GLY A 100 -8.71 -16.73 -1.95
N VAL A 101 -9.71 -16.02 -1.43
CA VAL A 101 -11.13 -16.26 -1.69
C VAL A 101 -11.79 -14.94 -2.08
N VAL A 102 -12.64 -14.99 -3.10
CA VAL A 102 -13.45 -13.88 -3.57
C VAL A 102 -14.91 -14.18 -3.29
N ASP A 103 -15.52 -13.42 -2.39
CA ASP A 103 -16.94 -13.53 -2.07
C ASP A 103 -17.71 -12.45 -2.81
N PHE A 104 -18.66 -12.85 -3.66
CA PHE A 104 -19.53 -11.93 -4.37
C PHE A 104 -20.83 -11.75 -3.59
N ASP A 105 -21.11 -10.53 -3.11
CA ASP A 105 -22.38 -10.18 -2.49
C ASP A 105 -23.31 -9.59 -3.55
N TYR A 106 -24.36 -10.32 -3.94
CA TYR A 106 -25.31 -9.87 -4.98
C TYR A 106 -26.77 -10.10 -4.61
N GLU A 107 -27.65 -9.22 -5.12
CA GLU A 107 -29.09 -9.32 -4.95
C GLU A 107 -29.74 -10.06 -6.13
N THR A 108 -30.56 -11.06 -5.82
CA THR A 108 -31.30 -11.85 -6.81
C THR A 108 -32.57 -11.15 -7.28
N ASN A 109 -33.20 -11.68 -8.34
CA ASN A 109 -34.45 -11.13 -8.89
C ASN A 109 -35.62 -11.05 -7.90
N ILE A 110 -35.56 -11.84 -6.83
CA ILE A 110 -36.56 -11.94 -5.75
C ILE A 110 -36.21 -11.08 -4.53
N GLY A 111 -35.12 -10.30 -4.58
CA GLY A 111 -34.67 -9.42 -3.49
C GLY A 111 -33.90 -10.14 -2.38
N GLU A 112 -33.48 -11.39 -2.62
CA GLU A 112 -32.65 -12.14 -1.69
C GLU A 112 -31.16 -11.87 -1.97
N ILE A 113 -30.39 -11.59 -0.93
CA ILE A 113 -28.93 -11.45 -1.00
C ILE A 113 -28.30 -12.84 -0.95
N ARG A 114 -27.44 -13.16 -1.91
CA ARG A 114 -26.70 -14.42 -1.97
C ARG A 114 -25.20 -14.15 -1.98
N ASP A 115 -24.48 -15.06 -1.36
CA ASP A 115 -23.03 -15.13 -1.32
C ASP A 115 -22.55 -16.36 -2.08
N LYS A 116 -21.52 -16.20 -2.91
CA LYS A 116 -20.86 -17.33 -3.57
C LYS A 116 -19.34 -17.17 -3.50
N PRO A 117 -18.64 -18.02 -2.73
CA PRO A 117 -17.19 -17.97 -2.63
C PRO A 117 -16.55 -18.55 -3.89
N LEU A 118 -15.54 -17.85 -4.40
CA LEU A 118 -14.67 -18.28 -5.48
C LEU A 118 -13.23 -18.35 -4.96
N TYR A 119 -12.65 -19.55 -4.93
CA TYR A 119 -11.25 -19.74 -4.57
C TYR A 119 -10.34 -19.36 -5.73
N LEU A 120 -9.17 -18.79 -5.41
CA LEU A 120 -8.12 -18.58 -6.41
C LEU A 120 -7.64 -19.93 -6.96
N PRO A 121 -7.30 -20.01 -8.26
CA PRO A 121 -7.03 -21.27 -8.92
C PRO A 121 -5.63 -21.81 -8.61
N GLU A 122 -5.49 -23.13 -8.65
CA GLU A 122 -4.18 -23.79 -8.70
C GLU A 122 -3.60 -23.81 -10.12
N VAL A 123 -4.48 -23.91 -11.13
CA VAL A 123 -4.12 -23.91 -12.56
C VAL A 123 -4.53 -22.58 -13.18
N TYR A 124 -3.55 -21.81 -13.63
CA TYR A 124 -3.75 -20.46 -14.13
C TYR A 124 -2.80 -20.13 -15.28
N GLU A 125 -3.17 -19.11 -16.05
CA GLU A 125 -2.27 -18.46 -17.00
C GLU A 125 -1.90 -17.07 -16.45
N ALA A 126 -0.61 -16.77 -16.37
CA ALA A 126 -0.12 -15.48 -15.91
C ALA A 126 0.40 -14.64 -17.09
N THR A 127 -0.19 -13.47 -17.27
CA THR A 127 0.24 -12.45 -18.23
C THR A 127 0.54 -11.15 -17.49
N GLY A 128 1.20 -10.18 -18.12
CA GLY A 128 1.51 -8.93 -17.44
C GLY A 128 2.55 -8.09 -18.14
N ASN A 129 2.97 -7.02 -17.49
CA ASN A 129 4.04 -6.16 -17.97
C ASN A 129 4.94 -5.70 -16.81
N CYS A 130 6.25 -5.73 -17.08
CA CYS A 130 7.32 -5.32 -16.19
C CYS A 130 8.38 -4.43 -16.85
N ASP A 131 8.12 -3.97 -18.07
CA ASP A 131 9.09 -3.21 -18.86
C ASP A 131 9.29 -1.80 -18.30
N LYS A 132 8.27 -1.28 -17.61
CA LYS A 132 8.34 0.04 -16.98
C LYS A 132 9.04 -0.05 -15.61
N PRO A 133 9.92 0.90 -15.28
CA PRO A 133 10.68 0.87 -14.03
C PRO A 133 9.80 1.11 -12.79
N ASP A 134 8.72 1.87 -12.94
CA ASP A 134 7.90 2.36 -11.81
C ASP A 134 6.50 1.76 -11.75
N GLU A 135 6.09 1.04 -12.79
CA GLU A 135 4.77 0.42 -12.91
C GLU A 135 4.92 -1.01 -13.38
N ALA A 136 4.20 -1.94 -12.77
CA ALA A 136 4.13 -3.31 -13.24
C ALA A 136 2.74 -3.88 -12.94
N TYR A 137 2.31 -4.87 -13.69
CA TYR A 137 1.07 -5.58 -13.37
C TYR A 137 1.18 -7.05 -13.76
N ILE A 138 0.41 -7.87 -13.05
CA ILE A 138 0.19 -9.28 -13.36
C ILE A 138 -1.31 -9.50 -13.52
N ASN A 139 -1.70 -10.23 -14.55
CA ASN A 139 -3.04 -10.73 -14.79
C ASN A 139 -2.99 -12.26 -14.70
N VAL A 140 -3.68 -12.81 -13.72
CA VAL A 140 -3.85 -14.25 -13.51
C VAL A 140 -5.22 -14.63 -14.05
N SER A 141 -5.26 -15.45 -15.10
CA SER A 141 -6.50 -15.84 -15.78
C SER A 141 -6.79 -17.33 -15.66
N TRP A 142 -8.05 -17.69 -15.35
CA TRP A 142 -8.53 -19.08 -15.26
C TRP A 142 -10.04 -19.13 -15.54
N GLU A 143 -10.53 -20.14 -16.27
CA GLU A 143 -11.98 -20.40 -16.48
C GLU A 143 -12.88 -19.19 -16.84
N GLY A 144 -12.35 -18.13 -17.47
CA GLY A 144 -13.07 -16.89 -17.78
C GLY A 144 -13.06 -15.83 -16.66
N PHE A 145 -12.28 -16.04 -15.60
CA PHE A 145 -11.92 -15.08 -14.58
C PHE A 145 -10.54 -14.50 -14.87
N ASN A 146 -10.38 -13.20 -14.62
CA ASN A 146 -9.10 -12.51 -14.70
C ASN A 146 -8.88 -11.70 -13.41
N TRP A 147 -7.87 -12.06 -12.64
CA TRP A 147 -7.43 -11.31 -11.46
C TRP A 147 -6.20 -10.49 -11.82
N ILE A 148 -6.34 -9.16 -11.78
CA ILE A 148 -5.29 -8.23 -12.17
C ILE A 148 -4.83 -7.46 -10.95
N VAL A 149 -3.52 -7.49 -10.68
CA VAL A 149 -2.89 -6.74 -9.60
C VAL A 149 -1.91 -5.74 -10.20
N TYR A 150 -2.10 -4.46 -9.90
CA TYR A 150 -1.28 -3.36 -10.36
C TYR A 150 -0.34 -2.90 -9.25
N PHE A 151 0.93 -2.77 -9.59
CA PHE A 151 2.00 -2.33 -8.70
C PHE A 151 2.58 -1.01 -9.20
N SER A 152 2.90 -0.13 -8.24
CA SER A 152 3.53 1.16 -8.53
C SER A 152 4.60 1.47 -7.50
N LYS A 153 5.64 2.20 -7.91
CA LYS A 153 6.65 2.74 -6.99
C LYS A 153 6.27 4.14 -6.53
N THR A 154 6.63 4.49 -5.30
CA THR A 154 6.49 5.86 -4.81
C THR A 154 7.46 6.79 -5.54
N PRO A 155 7.15 8.09 -5.69
CA PRO A 155 8.09 9.07 -6.22
C PRO A 155 9.36 9.08 -5.35
N GLY A 156 10.51 8.71 -5.95
CA GLY A 156 11.77 8.49 -5.23
C GLY A 156 12.21 7.02 -5.17
N GLY A 157 11.33 6.07 -5.52
CA GLY A 157 11.68 4.67 -5.74
C GLY A 157 12.02 3.89 -4.47
N GLU A 158 11.72 4.44 -3.28
CA GLU A 158 12.05 3.81 -2.00
C GLU A 158 11.09 2.67 -1.65
N HIS A 159 9.80 2.84 -1.99
CA HIS A 159 8.74 1.87 -1.69
C HIS A 159 7.96 1.52 -2.95
N TRP A 160 7.44 0.30 -3.00
CA TRP A 160 6.38 -0.11 -3.92
C TRP A 160 5.09 -0.34 -3.14
N TYR A 161 3.97 -0.23 -3.83
CA TYR A 161 2.64 -0.51 -3.28
C TYR A 161 1.77 -1.09 -4.39
N VAL A 162 0.70 -1.79 -3.99
CA VAL A 162 -0.38 -2.16 -4.90
C VAL A 162 -1.27 -0.94 -5.10
N SER A 163 -1.33 -0.46 -6.34
CA SER A 163 -2.12 0.71 -6.72
C SER A 163 -3.58 0.36 -6.95
N LYS A 164 -3.85 -0.83 -7.47
CA LYS A 164 -5.19 -1.30 -7.81
C LYS A 164 -5.24 -2.81 -7.87
N MET A 165 -6.36 -3.39 -7.45
CA MET A 165 -6.72 -4.77 -7.78
C MET A 165 -8.03 -4.77 -8.56
N GLU A 166 -8.09 -5.60 -9.59
CA GLU A 166 -9.27 -5.81 -10.41
C GLU A 166 -9.59 -7.31 -10.50
N MET A 167 -10.87 -7.62 -10.49
CA MET A 167 -11.40 -8.96 -10.78
C MET A 167 -12.41 -8.81 -11.90
N ILE A 168 -12.14 -9.45 -13.04
CA ILE A 168 -12.94 -9.37 -14.25
C ILE A 168 -13.55 -10.73 -14.54
N LEU A 169 -14.85 -10.78 -14.78
CA LEU A 169 -15.60 -11.99 -15.11
C LEU A 169 -16.18 -11.88 -16.50
N ASP A 170 -15.85 -12.85 -17.35
CA ASP A 170 -16.49 -13.05 -18.65
C ASP A 170 -17.93 -13.59 -18.48
N THR A 171 -18.74 -13.52 -19.53
CA THR A 171 -20.15 -13.99 -19.51
C THR A 171 -20.32 -15.43 -19.01
N ALA A 172 -19.42 -16.34 -19.41
CA ALA A 172 -19.47 -17.73 -19.00
C ALA A 172 -19.13 -17.92 -17.51
N ALA A 173 -18.14 -17.19 -17.01
CA ALA A 173 -17.76 -17.18 -15.60
C ALA A 173 -18.85 -16.52 -14.74
N ALA A 174 -19.39 -15.41 -15.20
CA ALA A 174 -20.49 -14.71 -14.55
C ALA A 174 -21.75 -15.60 -14.43
N ALA A 175 -22.08 -16.39 -15.44
CA ALA A 175 -23.21 -17.33 -15.38
C ALA A 175 -22.99 -18.47 -14.36
N LYS A 176 -21.73 -18.87 -14.11
CA LYS A 176 -21.41 -19.83 -13.05
C LYS A 176 -21.52 -19.21 -11.66
N VAL A 177 -21.17 -17.93 -11.50
CA VAL A 177 -21.19 -17.26 -10.20
C VAL A 177 -22.59 -16.78 -9.84
N PHE A 178 -23.26 -16.13 -10.76
CA PHE A 178 -24.50 -15.42 -10.51
C PHE A 178 -25.72 -16.17 -11.02
N GLU A 179 -26.47 -16.75 -10.09
CA GLU A 179 -27.74 -17.41 -10.39
C GLU A 179 -28.89 -16.37 -10.32
N HIS A 180 -29.79 -16.41 -11.30
CA HIS A 180 -31.00 -15.57 -11.34
C HIS A 180 -30.77 -14.04 -11.31
N ILE A 181 -29.83 -13.52 -12.10
CA ILE A 181 -29.68 -12.07 -12.33
C ILE A 181 -30.62 -11.57 -13.44
N LYS A 182 -31.22 -10.39 -13.22
CA LYS A 182 -32.25 -9.77 -14.08
C LYS A 182 -31.71 -9.39 -15.45
N ARG A 183 -30.45 -8.96 -15.54
CA ARG A 183 -29.71 -8.64 -16.77
C ARG A 183 -28.20 -8.76 -16.53
N PRO A 184 -27.55 -9.87 -16.92
CA PRO A 184 -26.10 -9.94 -16.83
C PRO A 184 -25.47 -8.98 -17.89
N PRO A 185 -24.57 -8.06 -17.49
CA PRO A 185 -23.72 -7.34 -18.43
C PRO A 185 -22.80 -8.31 -19.16
N LYS A 186 -22.20 -7.84 -20.26
CA LYS A 186 -21.27 -8.65 -21.07
C LYS A 186 -19.98 -9.01 -20.30
N GLU A 187 -19.60 -8.18 -19.34
CA GLU A 187 -18.40 -8.32 -18.51
C GLU A 187 -18.67 -7.62 -17.18
N TYR A 188 -18.30 -8.24 -16.07
CA TYR A 188 -18.26 -7.58 -14.76
C TYR A 188 -16.82 -7.21 -14.45
N LYS A 189 -16.60 -5.99 -13.96
CA LYS A 189 -15.28 -5.47 -13.64
C LYS A 189 -15.27 -4.92 -12.22
N PHE A 190 -14.98 -5.79 -11.26
CA PHE A 190 -14.81 -5.40 -9.87
C PHE A 190 -13.45 -4.76 -9.68
N SER A 191 -13.42 -3.57 -9.09
CA SER A 191 -12.20 -2.79 -8.91
C SER A 191 -12.12 -2.29 -7.48
N THR A 192 -10.91 -2.22 -6.92
CA THR A 192 -10.69 -1.47 -5.68
C THR A 192 -11.19 -0.02 -5.85
N PRO A 193 -11.81 0.58 -4.83
CA PRO A 193 -12.21 1.98 -4.86
C PRO A 193 -11.03 2.87 -5.27
N THR A 194 -11.21 3.70 -6.30
CA THR A 194 -10.17 4.59 -6.80
C THR A 194 -10.08 5.83 -5.91
N ASP A 195 -9.72 5.64 -4.65
CA ASP A 195 -9.38 6.74 -3.78
C ASP A 195 -7.90 7.09 -4.00
N ARG A 196 -7.63 8.34 -4.39
CA ARG A 196 -6.28 8.86 -4.73
C ARG A 196 -5.21 8.67 -3.65
N SER A 197 -5.57 8.19 -2.47
CA SER A 197 -4.69 7.99 -1.31
C SER A 197 -4.54 6.53 -0.87
N THR A 198 -5.14 5.57 -1.58
CA THR A 198 -5.06 4.15 -1.20
C THR A 198 -3.78 3.52 -1.73
N MET A 199 -2.74 3.51 -0.90
CA MET A 199 -1.53 2.72 -1.12
C MET A 199 -1.69 1.39 -0.38
N LEU A 200 -2.05 0.33 -1.09
CA LEU A 200 -2.19 -0.99 -0.48
C LEU A 200 -0.81 -1.64 -0.35
N PHE A 201 -0.49 -2.17 0.84
CA PHE A 201 0.75 -2.93 1.08
C PHE A 201 2.07 -2.16 0.79
N PRO A 202 2.25 -0.94 1.33
CA PRO A 202 3.48 -0.19 1.11
C PRO A 202 4.69 -0.96 1.65
N THR A 203 5.65 -1.24 0.79
CA THR A 203 6.78 -2.13 1.09
C THR A 203 8.06 -1.57 0.47
N PRO A 204 9.22 -1.60 1.16
CA PRO A 204 10.48 -1.16 0.58
C PRO A 204 10.86 -1.95 -0.68
N VAL A 205 11.43 -1.27 -1.69
CA VAL A 205 11.90 -1.93 -2.92
C VAL A 205 12.98 -2.96 -2.60
N GLY A 206 12.85 -4.14 -3.23
CA GLY A 206 13.76 -5.28 -3.01
C GLY A 206 13.38 -6.19 -1.84
N LYS A 207 12.33 -5.85 -1.07
CA LYS A 207 11.75 -6.71 -0.03
C LYS A 207 10.42 -7.33 -0.47
N ALA A 208 10.11 -8.51 0.05
CA ALA A 208 8.82 -9.17 -0.10
C ALA A 208 7.88 -8.78 1.03
N TYR A 209 6.65 -8.38 0.71
CA TYR A 209 5.61 -8.19 1.73
C TYR A 209 5.16 -9.56 2.22
N ARG A 210 5.02 -9.76 3.53
CA ARG A 210 4.47 -10.99 4.13
C ARG A 210 3.44 -10.66 5.21
N CYS A 211 2.29 -11.31 5.17
CA CYS A 211 1.27 -11.21 6.19
C CYS A 211 0.62 -12.58 6.42
N GLU A 212 0.58 -13.04 7.66
CA GLU A 212 -0.08 -14.29 8.04
C GLU A 212 -1.58 -14.10 8.28
N ASP A 213 -1.96 -12.90 8.73
CA ASP A 213 -3.34 -12.54 9.00
C ASP A 213 -4.16 -12.41 7.70
N GLU A 214 -5.45 -12.70 7.80
CA GLU A 214 -6.39 -12.49 6.70
C GLU A 214 -6.60 -11.00 6.43
N ILE A 215 -6.47 -10.60 5.17
CA ILE A 215 -6.69 -9.24 4.71
C ILE A 215 -7.87 -9.23 3.74
N THR A 216 -8.94 -8.51 4.10
CA THR A 216 -10.11 -8.33 3.24
C THR A 216 -10.04 -7.00 2.49
N ILE A 217 -10.23 -7.05 1.17
CA ILE A 217 -10.24 -5.91 0.26
C ILE A 217 -11.58 -5.87 -0.45
N ASP A 218 -12.30 -4.77 -0.31
CA ASP A 218 -13.56 -4.56 -1.02
C ASP A 218 -13.28 -4.12 -2.46
N LEU A 219 -13.83 -4.87 -3.42
CA LEU A 219 -13.86 -4.57 -4.84
C LEU A 219 -15.30 -4.20 -5.21
N LYS A 220 -15.49 -3.10 -5.94
CA LYS A 220 -16.82 -2.62 -6.32
C LYS A 220 -16.96 -2.60 -7.83
N ASP A 221 -18.10 -3.07 -8.33
CA ASP A 221 -18.56 -2.86 -9.69
C ASP A 221 -20.02 -2.39 -9.65
N GLN A 222 -20.26 -1.16 -10.10
CA GLN A 222 -21.60 -0.54 -10.07
C GLN A 222 -22.24 -0.62 -8.66
N ASP A 223 -23.25 -1.46 -8.48
CA ASP A 223 -23.99 -1.67 -7.23
C ASP A 223 -23.63 -2.99 -6.51
N ILE A 224 -22.77 -3.82 -7.11
CA ILE A 224 -22.35 -5.11 -6.55
C ILE A 224 -20.99 -4.95 -5.86
N ILE A 225 -20.85 -5.57 -4.70
CA ILE A 225 -19.61 -5.57 -3.90
C ILE A 225 -19.07 -6.99 -3.89
N ALA A 226 -17.78 -7.14 -4.21
CA ALA A 226 -17.03 -8.37 -4.06
C ALA A 226 -15.95 -8.17 -2.99
N LYS A 227 -15.86 -9.09 -2.03
CA LYS A 227 -14.83 -9.06 -0.98
C LYS A 227 -13.73 -10.04 -1.34
N LEU A 228 -12.51 -9.54 -1.52
CA LEU A 228 -11.32 -10.35 -1.74
C LEU A 228 -10.60 -10.55 -0.40
N SER A 229 -10.68 -11.76 0.14
CA SER A 229 -9.94 -12.18 1.34
C SER A 229 -8.65 -12.88 0.95
N LEU A 230 -7.51 -12.35 1.41
CA LEU A 230 -6.17 -12.88 1.15
C LEU A 230 -5.55 -13.36 2.46
N ARG A 231 -5.24 -14.66 2.56
CA ARG A 231 -4.57 -15.30 3.69
C ARG A 231 -3.16 -15.70 3.32
N LYS A 232 -2.26 -15.69 4.32
CA LYS A 232 -0.82 -16.02 4.14
C LYS A 232 -0.21 -15.28 2.95
N LEU A 233 -0.53 -13.99 2.86
CA LEU A 233 -0.18 -13.17 1.72
C LEU A 233 1.32 -12.90 1.69
N LYS A 234 1.99 -13.37 0.64
CA LYS A 234 3.39 -13.06 0.35
C LYS A 234 3.52 -12.55 -1.07
N MET A 235 3.96 -11.32 -1.27
CA MET A 235 4.08 -10.77 -2.62
C MET A 235 5.32 -9.89 -2.80
N GLN A 236 5.87 -9.90 -4.00
CA GLN A 236 6.98 -9.05 -4.39
C GLN A 236 6.94 -8.75 -5.89
N PRO A 237 6.77 -7.47 -6.28
CA PRO A 237 7.00 -7.01 -7.63
C PRO A 237 8.45 -6.52 -7.84
N PHE A 238 8.77 -6.13 -9.07
CA PHE A 238 10.05 -5.50 -9.45
C PHE A 238 11.28 -6.33 -9.07
N ILE A 239 11.20 -7.63 -9.30
CA ILE A 239 12.31 -8.55 -9.07
C ILE A 239 13.24 -8.50 -10.30
N PHE A 240 14.52 -8.17 -10.09
CA PHE A 240 15.48 -7.98 -11.19
C PHE A 240 16.66 -8.96 -11.20
N LYS A 241 16.98 -9.57 -10.05
CA LYS A 241 18.25 -10.31 -9.86
C LYS A 241 18.09 -11.73 -9.31
N LYS A 242 16.95 -12.07 -8.72
CA LYS A 242 16.72 -13.36 -8.04
C LYS A 242 15.44 -13.98 -8.58
N ASP A 243 15.37 -15.30 -8.64
CA ASP A 243 14.19 -16.00 -9.12
C ASP A 243 13.11 -16.24 -8.05
N GLY A 244 13.39 -15.87 -6.81
CA GLY A 244 12.50 -16.06 -5.66
C GLY A 244 12.32 -14.79 -4.82
N PHE A 245 11.55 -14.92 -3.74
CA PHE A 245 11.29 -13.83 -2.81
C PHE A 245 12.60 -13.30 -2.18
N GLY A 246 12.66 -11.99 -2.03
CA GLY A 246 13.67 -11.25 -1.31
C GLY A 246 13.44 -11.28 0.20
N PRO A 247 14.19 -10.47 0.97
CA PRO A 247 14.02 -10.35 2.41
C PRO A 247 12.59 -9.95 2.78
N GLU A 248 12.04 -10.58 3.82
CA GLU A 248 10.65 -10.39 4.23
C GLU A 248 10.45 -9.04 4.95
N PHE A 249 9.32 -8.40 4.66
CA PHE A 249 8.79 -7.23 5.34
C PHE A 249 7.40 -7.60 5.86
N VAL A 250 7.32 -7.80 7.17
CA VAL A 250 6.11 -8.31 7.84
C VAL A 250 5.10 -7.17 8.01
N CYS A 251 3.81 -7.48 7.80
CA CYS A 251 2.72 -6.55 8.03
C CYS A 251 2.59 -6.12 9.50
N THR A 252 2.17 -4.86 9.72
CA THR A 252 1.75 -4.37 11.04
C THR A 252 0.35 -4.94 11.37
N PRO A 253 0.04 -5.26 12.64
CA PRO A 253 -1.32 -5.67 13.04
C PRO A 253 -2.35 -4.64 12.56
N GLY A 254 -3.32 -5.07 11.74
CA GLY A 254 -4.32 -4.21 11.09
C GLY A 254 -4.29 -4.17 9.55
N GLY A 255 -3.35 -4.88 8.91
CA GLY A 255 -3.36 -5.15 7.47
C GLY A 255 -3.01 -3.95 6.56
N ALA A 256 -3.44 -4.02 5.28
CA ALA A 256 -3.07 -3.09 4.20
C ALA A 256 -3.41 -1.62 4.49
N LYS A 257 -4.46 -1.38 5.27
CA LYS A 257 -5.01 -0.04 5.58
C LYS A 257 -4.40 0.58 6.84
N SER A 258 -3.67 -0.21 7.64
CA SER A 258 -3.13 0.21 8.94
C SER A 258 -1.88 1.09 8.88
N TYR A 259 -1.43 1.46 7.67
CA TYR A 259 -0.38 2.47 7.49
C TYR A 259 -0.90 3.92 7.70
N ARG A 260 -2.19 4.10 7.98
CA ARG A 260 -2.68 5.36 8.55
C ARG A 260 -1.98 5.57 9.90
N ASP A 261 -1.44 6.77 10.12
CA ASP A 261 -0.73 7.17 11.35
C ASP A 261 -1.67 7.08 12.58
N GLU A 262 -1.91 5.89 13.11
CA GLU A 262 -2.61 5.68 14.39
C GLU A 262 -1.73 6.09 15.58
N THR A 263 -0.41 6.13 15.37
CA THR A 263 0.57 6.59 16.37
C THR A 263 0.40 8.07 16.69
N ALA A 264 0.01 8.90 15.72
CA ALA A 264 -0.14 10.34 15.90
C ALA A 264 -1.27 10.72 16.88
N PRO A 265 -2.54 10.28 16.70
CA PRO A 265 -3.62 10.60 17.64
C PRO A 265 -3.41 9.94 19.01
N ILE A 266 -2.84 8.73 19.07
CA ILE A 266 -2.55 8.06 20.36
C ILE A 266 -1.48 8.83 21.14
N ALA A 267 -0.41 9.28 20.49
CA ALA A 267 0.65 10.06 21.15
C ALA A 267 0.14 11.44 21.60
N VAL A 268 -0.65 12.12 20.78
CA VAL A 268 -1.21 13.44 21.12
C VAL A 268 -2.27 13.32 22.23
N GLY A 269 -3.14 12.32 22.16
CA GLY A 269 -4.18 12.08 23.16
C GLY A 269 -3.60 11.71 24.53
N SER A 270 -2.59 10.83 24.55
CA SER A 270 -1.97 10.38 25.81
C SER A 270 -1.17 11.50 26.50
N THR A 271 -0.41 12.30 25.74
CA THR A 271 0.31 13.46 26.28
C THR A 271 -0.65 14.52 26.82
N LEU A 272 -1.76 14.81 26.12
CA LEU A 272 -2.79 15.74 26.58
C LEU A 272 -3.45 15.27 27.89
N ALA A 273 -3.74 13.98 28.02
CA ALA A 273 -4.34 13.41 29.23
C ALA A 273 -3.40 13.51 30.44
N ILE A 274 -2.12 13.22 30.27
CA ILE A 274 -1.12 13.31 31.36
C ILE A 274 -0.96 14.76 31.82
N VAL A 275 -0.86 15.72 30.90
CA VAL A 275 -0.70 17.14 31.23
C VAL A 275 -1.94 17.68 31.97
N THR A 276 -3.14 17.29 31.55
CA THR A 276 -4.38 17.73 32.22
C THR A 276 -4.51 17.13 33.63
N LEU A 277 -4.14 15.86 33.84
CA LEU A 277 -4.13 15.27 35.18
C LEU A 277 -3.11 15.91 36.11
N LEU A 278 -1.89 16.19 35.63
CA LEU A 278 -0.85 16.84 36.43
C LEU A 278 -1.25 18.27 36.83
N THR A 279 -1.86 19.02 35.92
CA THR A 279 -2.30 20.40 36.19
C THR A 279 -3.44 20.43 37.21
N VAL A 280 -4.47 19.58 37.06
CA VAL A 280 -5.60 19.52 38.01
C VAL A 280 -5.14 19.02 39.37
N THR A 281 -4.34 17.95 39.42
CA THR A 281 -3.85 17.38 40.68
C THR A 281 -2.91 18.36 41.39
N GLY A 282 -1.98 18.97 40.65
CA GLY A 282 -1.07 19.97 41.18
C GLY A 282 -1.81 21.18 41.75
N TYR A 283 -2.84 21.67 41.05
CA TYR A 283 -3.68 22.76 41.55
C TYR A 283 -4.49 22.37 42.78
N GLY A 284 -5.05 21.15 42.81
CA GLY A 284 -5.78 20.61 43.95
C GLY A 284 -4.93 20.53 45.22
N VAL A 285 -3.72 19.98 45.10
CA VAL A 285 -2.75 19.89 46.21
C VAL A 285 -2.32 21.29 46.67
N TYR A 286 -2.03 22.20 45.74
CA TYR A 286 -1.69 23.58 46.07
C TYR A 286 -2.80 24.27 46.87
N ARG A 287 -4.05 24.14 46.41
CA ARG A 287 -5.22 24.75 47.07
C ARG A 287 -5.48 24.13 48.44
N TYR A 288 -5.27 22.82 48.59
CA TYR A 288 -5.37 22.12 49.88
C TYR A 288 -4.35 22.65 50.90
N MET A 289 -3.09 22.84 50.47
CA MET A 289 -2.01 23.28 51.37
C MET A 289 -2.05 24.78 51.69
N LYS A 290 -2.60 25.63 50.80
CA LYS A 290 -2.60 27.09 50.97
C LYS A 290 -3.89 27.68 51.53
N VAL A 291 -5.03 27.01 51.38
CA VAL A 291 -6.28 27.46 52.00
C VAL A 291 -6.34 26.89 53.42
N LYS A 292 -5.83 27.65 54.39
CA LYS A 292 -6.13 27.37 55.80
C LYS A 292 -7.64 27.56 56.00
N LYS A 293 -8.30 26.58 56.61
CA LYS A 293 -9.71 26.70 57.02
C LYS A 293 -9.80 27.91 57.96
N VAL A 294 -10.51 28.97 57.55
CA VAL A 294 -10.97 29.99 58.49
C VAL A 294 -11.87 29.29 59.49
N GLN A 295 -11.48 29.25 60.75
CA GLN A 295 -12.41 28.90 61.81
C GLN A 295 -13.46 30.00 61.84
N TYR A 296 -14.69 29.66 61.49
CA TYR A 296 -15.83 30.44 61.93
C TYR A 296 -15.95 30.12 63.42
N ASP A 297 -15.35 30.95 64.26
CA ASP A 297 -15.75 31.01 65.65
C ASP A 297 -17.26 31.28 65.63
N THR A 298 -18.00 30.27 66.07
CA THR A 298 -19.43 30.35 66.36
C THR A 298 -19.61 31.51 67.32
N MET A 299 -20.36 32.50 66.87
CA MET A 299 -20.78 33.65 67.67
C MET A 299 -21.64 33.13 68.82
N GLU A 300 -21.11 33.16 70.03
CA GLU A 300 -21.87 33.15 71.29
C GLU A 300 -22.05 34.60 71.78
#